data_AF-X0R7A2-F1
#
_entry.id   AF-X0R7A2-F1
#
_cell.length_a   1.000
_cell.length_b   1.000
_cell.length_c   1.000
_cell.angle_alpha   90.00
_cell.angle_beta   90.00
_cell.angle_gamma   90.00
#
_symmetry.space_group_name_H-M   'P 1'
#
loop_
_entity.id
_entity.type
_entity.pdbx_description
1 polymer ?
#
loop_
_entity_poly.entity_id
_entity_poly.type
_entity_poly.pdbx_seq_one_letter_code
_entity_poly.pdbx_strand_id
1 'polypeptide(L)' 'MTEEESRPLLDFLSGFATQESFVCRLKWYNNTVIMWDNRICLHQAFNDYDGHRREMYRAVVMGEKPQ' A
#
# COMPACT_ATOMS: atom_id res chain seq x y z
N MET A 1 -19.06 18.16 6.07
CA MET A 1 -17.70 18.11 6.64
C MET A 1 -16.85 19.03 5.81
N THR A 2 -16.30 20.07 6.43
CA THR A 2 -15.37 21.00 5.78
C THR A 2 -13.96 20.38 5.70
N GLU A 3 -13.06 21.01 4.95
CA GLU A 3 -11.66 20.60 4.95
C GLU A 3 -11.03 20.71 6.34
N GLU A 4 -11.33 21.80 7.06
CA GLU A 4 -10.84 22.05 8.42
C GLU A 4 -11.28 20.96 9.40
N GLU A 5 -12.50 20.43 9.24
CA GLU A 5 -13.00 19.32 10.06
C GLU A 5 -12.42 17.96 9.66
N SER A 6 -12.17 17.76 8.36
CA SER A 6 -11.77 16.44 7.82
C SER A 6 -10.27 16.19 7.84
N ARG A 7 -9.45 17.23 7.62
CA ARG A 7 -7.99 17.11 7.52
C ARG A 7 -7.37 16.45 8.76
N PRO A 8 -7.68 16.88 9.99
CA PRO A 8 -7.06 16.29 11.18
C PRO A 8 -7.45 14.81 11.36
N LEU A 9 -8.67 14.43 10.98
CA LEU A 9 -9.14 13.04 11.05
C LEU A 9 -8.42 12.16 10.04
N LEU A 10 -8.26 12.62 8.80
CA LEU A 10 -7.55 11.89 7.76
C LEU A 10 -6.06 11.74 8.11
N ASP A 11 -5.44 12.79 8.64
CA ASP A 11 -4.04 12.75 9.08
C ASP A 11 -3.84 11.76 10.23
N PHE A 12 -4.75 11.75 11.21
CA PHE A 12 -4.74 10.77 12.30
C PHE A 12 -4.92 9.34 11.79
N LEU A 13 -5.94 9.08 10.96
CA LEU A 13 -6.25 7.74 10.47
C LEU A 13 -5.14 7.20 9.56
N SER A 14 -4.61 8.02 8.66
CA SER A 14 -3.49 7.64 7.79
C SER A 14 -2.21 7.40 8.60
N GLY A 15 -1.90 8.28 9.56
CA GLY A 15 -0.77 8.11 10.47
C GLY A 15 -0.85 6.84 11.31
N PHE A 16 -2.03 6.52 11.85
CA PHE A 16 -2.26 5.29 12.59
C PHE A 16 -2.13 4.04 11.70
N ALA A 17 -2.79 4.03 10.53
CA ALA A 17 -2.80 2.87 9.64
C ALA A 17 -1.42 2.53 9.03
N THR A 18 -0.47 3.47 9.05
CA THR A 18 0.86 3.32 8.45
C THR A 18 1.99 3.14 9.46
N GLN A 19 1.68 2.98 10.75
CA GLN A 19 2.69 2.68 11.78
C GLN A 19 3.47 1.41 11.47
N GLU A 20 4.77 1.40 11.76
CA GLU A 20 5.66 0.26 11.49
C GLU A 20 5.18 -1.06 12.11
N SER A 21 4.50 -0.98 13.26
CA SER A 21 3.89 -2.12 13.96
C SER A 21 2.85 -2.88 13.11
N PHE A 22 2.28 -2.26 12.08
CA PHE A 22 1.29 -2.86 11.18
C PHE A 22 1.87 -3.23 9.80
N VAL A 23 3.18 -3.02 9.59
CA VAL A 23 3.80 -3.14 8.27
C VAL A 23 4.65 -4.41 8.17
N CYS A 24 4.52 -5.10 7.04
CA CYS A 24 5.48 -6.08 6.58
C CYS A 24 6.24 -5.51 5.37
N ARG A 25 7.57 -5.61 5.37
CA ARG A 25 8.41 -5.21 4.22
C ARG A 25 8.91 -6.43 3.46
N LEU A 26 8.43 -6.59 2.24
CA LEU A 26 8.86 -7.65 1.34
C LEU A 26 10.14 -7.26 0.59
N LYS A 27 11.14 -8.14 0.61
CA LYS A 27 12.29 -8.08 -0.29
C LYS A 27 12.05 -8.96 -1.51
N TRP A 28 12.19 -8.38 -2.70
CA TRP A 28 11.96 -9.07 -3.97
C TRP A 28 13.17 -9.90 -4.41
N TYR A 29 12.89 -11.08 -4.95
CA TYR A 29 13.83 -11.95 -5.65
C TYR A 29 13.21 -12.44 -6.96
N ASN A 30 14.03 -12.90 -7.91
CA ASN A 30 13.53 -13.51 -9.13
C ASN A 30 12.56 -14.65 -8.80
N ASN A 31 11.45 -14.72 -9.55
CA ASN A 31 10.36 -15.68 -9.36
C ASN A 31 9.58 -15.54 -8.04
N THR A 32 9.76 -14.44 -7.29
CA THR A 32 8.87 -14.14 -6.15
C THR A 32 7.49 -13.79 -6.68
N VAL A 33 6.47 -14.50 -6.18
CA VAL A 33 5.06 -14.18 -6.41
C VAL A 33 4.44 -13.83 -5.08
N ILE A 34 3.69 -12.72 -5.05
CA ILE A 34 2.91 -12.33 -3.89
C ILE A 34 1.47 -12.06 -4.28
N MET A 35 0.60 -12.13 -3.29
CA MET A 35 -0.78 -11.69 -3.37
C MET A 35 -1.10 -10.88 -2.12
N TRP A 36 -1.83 -9.79 -2.28
CA TRP A 36 -2.39 -9.03 -1.17
C TRP A 36 -3.88 -8.77 -1.42
N ASP A 37 -4.66 -8.68 -0.35
CA ASP A 37 -6.08 -8.32 -0.46
C ASP A 37 -6.21 -6.80 -0.54
N ASN A 38 -6.68 -6.29 -1.69
CA ASN A 38 -6.79 -4.86 -1.96
C ASN A 38 -7.94 -4.17 -1.21
N ARG A 39 -8.73 -4.91 -0.41
CA ARG A 39 -9.81 -4.37 0.42
C ARG A 39 -9.36 -3.99 1.83
N ILE A 40 -8.30 -4.64 2.33
CA ILE A 40 -7.87 -4.52 3.73
C ILE A 40 -6.39 -4.20 3.91
N CYS A 41 -5.59 -4.22 2.83
CA CYS A 41 -4.18 -3.88 2.87
C CYS A 41 -3.87 -2.61 2.09
N LEU A 42 -2.94 -1.82 2.63
CA LEU A 42 -2.26 -0.74 1.91
C LEU A 42 -0.88 -1.24 1.44
N HIS A 43 -0.34 -0.65 0.38
CA HIS A 43 1.02 -0.95 -0.09
C HIS A 43 1.73 0.33 -0.56
N GLN A 44 3.05 0.36 -0.40
CA GLN A 44 3.90 1.46 -0.82
C GLN A 44 5.07 0.94 -1.65
N ALA A 45 5.33 1.62 -2.77
CA ALA A 45 6.56 1.41 -3.52
C ALA A 45 7.67 2.29 -2.92
N PHE A 46 8.83 1.70 -2.66
CA PHE A 46 10.03 2.42 -2.29
C PHE A 46 10.86 2.66 -3.53
N ASN A 47 11.29 3.90 -3.78
CA ASN A 47 12.20 4.23 -4.87
C ASN A 47 13.65 4.23 -4.38
N ASP A 48 14.11 3.09 -3.87
CA ASP A 48 15.41 2.90 -3.19
C ASP A 48 16.41 2.08 -4.05
N TYR A 49 16.30 2.17 -5.37
CA TYR A 49 17.06 1.37 -6.34
C TYR A 49 17.60 2.20 -7.52
N ASP A 50 18.05 3.43 -7.27
CA ASP A 50 18.57 4.33 -8.31
C ASP A 50 19.62 3.67 -9.22
N GLY A 51 19.51 3.92 -10.52
CA GLY A 51 20.41 3.32 -11.53
C GLY A 51 20.08 1.87 -11.91
N HIS A 52 19.10 1.23 -11.28
CA HIS A 52 18.68 -0.13 -11.60
C HIS A 52 17.27 -0.19 -12.20
N ARG A 53 17.09 -1.00 -13.24
CA ARG A 53 15.75 -1.30 -13.78
C ARG A 53 15.03 -2.28 -12.86
N ARG A 54 13.81 -1.94 -12.47
CA ARG A 54 12.90 -2.82 -11.74
C ARG A 54 11.58 -2.93 -12.49
N GLU A 55 11.25 -4.14 -12.96
CA GLU A 55 10.01 -4.44 -13.70
C GLU A 55 9.27 -5.62 -13.08
N MET A 56 7.94 -5.52 -13.00
CA MET A 56 7.06 -6.52 -12.38
C MET A 56 5.77 -6.56 -13.19
N TYR A 57 5.21 -7.76 -13.31
CA TYR A 57 3.91 -7.98 -13.93
C TYR A 57 2.88 -8.22 -12.83
N ARG A 58 1.71 -7.60 -12.95
CA ARG A 58 0.59 -7.79 -12.02
C ARG A 58 -0.68 -8.17 -12.77
N ALA A 59 -1.47 -9.04 -12.16
CA ALA A 59 -2.86 -9.25 -12.49
C ALA A 59 -3.73 -8.68 -11.36
N VAL A 60 -4.96 -8.30 -11.67
CA VAL A 60 -5.92 -7.78 -10.70
C VAL A 60 -7.19 -8.60 -10.79
N VAL A 61 -7.67 -9.07 -9.64
CA VAL A 61 -8.99 -9.72 -9.53
C VAL A 61 -10.05 -8.63 -9.43
N MET A 62 -11.11 -8.73 -10.22
CA MET A 62 -12.23 -7.79 -10.17
C MET A 62 -12.91 -7.85 -8.79
N GLY A 63 -13.07 -6.69 -8.17
CA GLY A 63 -13.72 -6.56 -6.87
C GLY A 63 -15.21 -6.21 -6.98
N GLU A 64 -15.82 -6.02 -5.82
CA GLU A 64 -17.20 -5.57 -5.64
C GLU A 64 -17.26 -4.18 -5.00
N LYS A 65 -18.45 -3.59 -4.88
CA LYS A 65 -18.65 -2.34 -4.14
C LYS A 65 -18.43 -2.62 -2.63
N PRO A 66 -17.60 -1.82 -1.91
CA PRO A 66 -17.47 -1.93 -0.46
C PRO A 66 -18.82 -1.78 0.26
N GLN A 67 -19.01 -2.53 1.36
CA GLN A 67 -20.19 -2.47 2.23
C GLN A 67 -19.99 -1.47 3.37
#